data_AF-A0A350YQ85-F1
#
_entry.id   AF-A0A350YQ85-F1
#
_cell.length_a   1.000
_cell.length_b   1.000
_cell.length_c   1.000
_cell.angle_alpha   90.00
_cell.angle_beta   90.00
_cell.angle_gamma   90.00
#
_symmetry.space_group_name_H-M   'P 1'
#
loop_
_entity.id
_entity.type
_entity.pdbx_description
1 polymer ?
#
loop_
_entity_poly.entity_id
_entity_poly.type
_entity_poly.pdbx_seq_one_letter_code
_entity_poly.pdbx_strand_id
1 'polypeptide(L)'
;MIVMNYLANSLPLNGKTTGGISDAWPNLFTPAGVTFSIWGVIYILLVIFCVIQFTTSYQVAISRVGWLFGLSCVFNSLWIVAWHYERLPLSLILMAGLLICLIWINIFIRDLPDGFIKAGFGVYLGWICIATIANITVLLVSNGWQGFGLSDQTWAMIMIVVGAVIVSLTIWRMSNPFIGLAVVWAFAGIMIKRQDDHRAIFMTAAAAAVVVAVVLMLSFFRRRLFG
;
A
#
# COMPACT_ATOMS: atom_id res chain seq x y z
N MET A 1 4.44 1.28 16.02
CA MET A 1 3.75 0.88 14.79
C MET A 1 2.80 -0.30 14.99
N ILE A 2 3.28 -1.55 15.22
CA ILE A 2 2.42 -2.74 15.34
C ILE A 2 1.33 -2.56 16.41
N VAL A 3 1.72 -2.13 17.61
CA VAL A 3 0.77 -1.84 18.71
C VAL A 3 -0.24 -0.76 18.30
N MET A 4 0.21 0.34 17.68
CA MET A 4 -0.68 1.42 17.24
C MET A 4 -1.70 0.97 16.21
N ASN A 5 -1.32 0.10 15.27
CA ASN A 5 -2.26 -0.39 14.26
C ASN A 5 -3.19 -1.48 14.80
N TYR A 6 -2.70 -2.31 15.73
CA TYR A 6 -3.57 -3.18 16.51
C TYR A 6 -4.62 -2.34 17.23
N LEU A 7 -4.22 -1.34 18.03
CA LEU A 7 -5.13 -0.43 18.73
C LEU A 7 -6.10 0.26 17.75
N ALA A 8 -5.63 0.76 16.62
CA ALA A 8 -6.47 1.40 15.60
C ALA A 8 -7.63 0.54 15.08
N ASN A 9 -7.55 -0.79 15.19
CA ASN A 9 -8.57 -1.73 14.75
C ASN A 9 -9.25 -2.49 15.90
N SER A 10 -8.57 -2.74 17.02
CA SER A 10 -9.06 -3.53 18.16
C SER A 10 -9.60 -2.67 19.32
N LEU A 11 -9.07 -1.46 19.50
CA LEU A 11 -9.44 -0.48 20.52
C LEU A 11 -9.62 0.86 19.79
N PRO A 12 -10.70 0.98 18.99
CA PRO A 12 -10.79 1.98 17.93
C PRO A 12 -10.47 3.35 18.51
N LEU A 13 -9.29 3.86 18.17
CA LEU A 13 -8.86 5.20 18.56
C LEU A 13 -9.95 6.16 18.07
N ASN A 14 -10.51 7.00 18.92
CA ASN A 14 -11.65 7.85 18.56
C ASN A 14 -12.94 7.08 18.11
N GLY A 15 -13.12 5.82 18.53
CA GLY A 15 -14.34 5.03 18.28
C GLY A 15 -14.53 4.56 16.83
N LYS A 16 -13.57 4.79 15.93
CA LYS A 16 -13.62 4.36 14.52
C LYS A 16 -12.44 3.45 14.16
N THR A 17 -12.65 2.53 13.21
CA THR A 17 -11.56 1.73 12.60
C THR A 17 -10.97 2.46 11.40
N THR A 18 -9.77 2.08 10.95
CA THR A 18 -9.15 2.67 9.73
C THR A 18 -10.07 2.55 8.51
N GLY A 19 -10.65 1.36 8.32
CA GLY A 19 -11.61 1.11 7.24
C GLY A 19 -12.90 1.91 7.42
N GLY A 20 -13.41 2.03 8.65
CA GLY A 20 -14.63 2.79 8.95
C GLY A 20 -14.51 4.28 8.61
N ILE A 21 -13.34 4.89 8.79
CA ILE A 21 -13.09 6.28 8.38
C ILE A 21 -13.06 6.39 6.85
N SER A 22 -12.48 5.40 6.17
CA SER A 22 -12.49 5.35 4.70
C SER A 22 -13.91 5.19 4.14
N ASP A 23 -14.78 4.44 4.84
CA ASP A 23 -16.20 4.29 4.48
C ASP A 23 -17.02 5.55 4.81
N ALA A 24 -16.59 6.36 5.79
CA ALA A 24 -17.25 7.62 6.17
C ALA A 24 -17.09 8.75 5.13
N TRP A 25 -16.14 8.61 4.20
CA TRP A 25 -15.92 9.52 3.07
C TRP A 25 -16.23 8.79 1.76
N PRO A 26 -17.52 8.78 1.32
CA PRO A 26 -17.98 7.93 0.24
C PRO A 26 -17.22 8.22 -1.06
N ASN A 27 -16.57 7.20 -1.60
CA ASN A 27 -15.97 7.22 -2.92
C ASN A 27 -15.93 5.81 -3.49
N LEU A 28 -15.89 5.71 -4.83
CA LEU A 28 -15.98 4.40 -5.50
C LEU A 28 -14.64 3.64 -5.56
N PHE A 29 -13.53 4.27 -5.20
CA PHE A 29 -12.19 3.65 -5.16
C PHE A 29 -11.93 2.85 -3.88
N THR A 30 -12.56 3.22 -2.74
CA THR A 30 -12.39 2.53 -1.46
C THR A 30 -12.70 1.02 -1.58
N PRO A 31 -11.77 0.12 -1.19
CA PRO A 31 -11.99 -1.32 -1.24
C PRO A 31 -12.86 -1.82 -0.06
N ALA A 32 -13.27 -3.08 -0.09
CA ALA A 32 -14.00 -3.70 1.02
C ALA A 32 -13.18 -3.69 2.33
N GLY A 33 -13.84 -3.56 3.49
CA GLY A 33 -13.17 -3.46 4.80
C GLY A 33 -12.21 -4.62 5.10
N VAL A 34 -12.52 -5.83 4.62
CA VAL A 34 -11.65 -7.02 4.74
C VAL A 34 -10.26 -6.82 4.11
N THR A 35 -10.13 -5.93 3.14
CA THR A 35 -8.89 -5.63 2.43
C THR A 35 -7.81 -5.08 3.36
N PHE A 36 -8.20 -4.36 4.41
CA PHE A 36 -7.28 -3.82 5.41
C PHE A 36 -6.60 -4.89 6.27
N SER A 37 -7.03 -6.16 6.21
CA SER A 37 -6.33 -7.28 6.86
C SER A 37 -4.91 -7.53 6.34
N ILE A 38 -4.54 -6.95 5.18
CA ILE A 38 -3.17 -6.95 4.66
C ILE A 38 -2.14 -6.38 5.64
N TRP A 39 -2.55 -5.50 6.55
CA TRP A 39 -1.68 -5.01 7.62
C TRP A 39 -1.13 -6.15 8.48
N GLY A 40 -1.91 -7.19 8.74
CA GLY A 40 -1.44 -8.40 9.43
C GLY A 40 -0.31 -9.09 8.68
N VAL A 41 -0.44 -9.25 7.36
CA VAL A 41 0.61 -9.82 6.50
C VAL A 41 1.86 -8.96 6.52
N ILE A 42 1.71 -7.64 6.37
CA ILE A 42 2.83 -6.68 6.44
C ILE A 42 3.56 -6.81 7.78
N TYR A 43 2.83 -6.89 8.90
CA TYR A 43 3.46 -7.01 10.21
C TYR A 43 4.17 -8.32 10.44
N ILE A 44 3.62 -9.45 9.98
CA ILE A 44 4.33 -10.73 10.02
C ILE A 44 5.65 -10.62 9.27
N LEU A 45 5.66 -10.07 8.06
CA LEU A 45 6.87 -9.91 7.26
C LEU A 45 7.89 -8.95 7.91
N LEU A 46 7.41 -7.87 8.53
CA LEU A 46 8.29 -6.94 9.24
C LEU A 46 8.86 -7.52 10.54
N VAL A 47 8.12 -8.36 11.25
CA VAL A 47 8.64 -9.11 12.41
C VAL A 47 9.72 -10.09 11.96
N ILE A 48 9.50 -10.80 10.85
CA ILE A 48 10.50 -11.67 10.25
C ILE A 48 11.77 -10.87 9.90
N PHE A 49 11.62 -9.68 9.29
CA PHE A 49 12.75 -8.78 9.04
C PHE A 49 13.48 -8.39 10.34
N CYS A 50 12.74 -8.06 11.40
CA CYS A 50 13.33 -7.69 12.69
C CYS A 50 14.20 -8.80 13.31
N VAL A 51 13.95 -10.07 12.96
CA VAL A 51 14.79 -11.21 13.36
C VAL A 51 15.95 -11.39 12.39
N ILE A 52 15.66 -11.45 11.08
CA ILE A 52 16.65 -11.73 10.02
C ILE A 52 17.74 -10.64 9.95
N GLN A 53 17.43 -9.39 10.30
CA GLN A 53 18.42 -8.31 10.27
C GLN A 53 19.68 -8.61 11.09
N PHE A 54 19.58 -9.43 12.14
CA PHE A 54 20.71 -9.80 12.99
C PHE A 54 21.52 -11.00 12.48
N THR A 55 20.95 -11.81 11.60
CA THR A 55 21.56 -13.08 11.13
C THR A 55 21.96 -13.06 9.67
N THR A 56 21.51 -12.06 8.90
CA THR A 56 21.77 -11.97 7.47
C THR A 56 23.21 -11.56 7.15
N SER A 57 23.73 -12.04 6.02
CA SER A 57 25.03 -11.64 5.47
C SER A 57 25.01 -10.27 4.79
N TYR A 58 23.83 -9.69 4.54
CA TYR A 58 23.66 -8.41 3.83
C TYR A 58 23.73 -7.17 4.74
N GLN A 59 24.59 -7.18 5.77
CA GLN A 59 24.65 -6.15 6.81
C GLN A 59 24.87 -4.72 6.29
N VAL A 60 25.61 -4.56 5.18
CA VAL A 60 25.85 -3.26 4.55
C VAL A 60 24.55 -2.63 4.03
N ALA A 61 23.65 -3.44 3.46
CA ALA A 61 22.34 -2.95 3.01
C ALA A 61 21.41 -2.71 4.21
N ILE A 62 21.41 -3.62 5.18
CA ILE A 62 20.53 -3.55 6.35
C ILE A 62 20.84 -2.34 7.24
N SER A 63 22.10 -1.99 7.44
CA SER A 63 22.49 -0.82 8.24
C SER A 63 21.92 0.49 7.67
N ARG A 64 21.80 0.59 6.34
CA ARG A 64 21.16 1.74 5.66
C ARG A 64 19.64 1.73 5.79
N VAL A 65 19.03 0.54 5.90
CA VAL A 65 17.58 0.37 6.09
C VAL A 65 17.16 0.74 7.51
N GLY A 66 17.97 0.46 8.53
CA GLY A 66 17.60 0.60 9.94
C GLY A 66 16.99 1.96 10.32
N TRP A 67 17.66 3.07 9.98
CA TRP A 67 17.16 4.42 10.27
C TRP A 67 15.87 4.75 9.52
N LEU A 68 15.80 4.42 8.23
CA LEU A 68 14.60 4.63 7.42
C LEU A 68 13.44 3.77 7.90
N PHE A 69 13.71 2.56 8.38
CA PHE A 69 12.69 1.68 8.95
C PHE A 69 12.14 2.25 10.26
N GLY A 70 13.00 2.73 11.15
CA GLY A 70 12.58 3.44 12.37
C GLY A 70 11.72 4.67 12.04
N LEU A 71 12.15 5.48 11.07
CA LEU A 71 11.38 6.65 10.63
C LEU A 71 10.03 6.26 9.98
N SER A 72 10.00 5.19 9.19
CA SER A 72 8.77 4.64 8.62
C SER A 72 7.78 4.19 9.71
N CYS A 73 8.29 3.62 10.82
CA CYS A 73 7.46 3.24 11.96
C CYS A 73 6.85 4.45 12.66
N VAL A 74 7.61 5.56 12.77
CA VAL A 74 7.14 6.83 13.33
C VAL A 74 6.07 7.42 12.42
N PHE A 75 6.35 7.58 11.11
CA PHE A 75 5.37 8.11 10.15
C PHE A 75 4.09 7.29 10.11
N ASN A 76 4.18 5.96 10.12
CA ASN A 76 3.00 5.09 10.14
C ASN A 76 2.18 5.28 11.43
N SER A 77 2.85 5.33 12.59
CA SER A 77 2.17 5.51 13.88
C SER A 77 1.48 6.88 13.96
N LEU A 78 2.14 7.94 13.49
CA LEU A 78 1.56 9.28 13.42
C LEU A 78 0.44 9.37 12.39
N TRP A 79 0.59 8.70 11.24
CA TRP A 79 -0.44 8.67 10.20
C TRP A 79 -1.74 8.07 10.74
N ILE A 80 -1.66 6.96 11.48
CA ILE A 80 -2.82 6.35 12.15
C ILE A 80 -3.52 7.39 13.02
N VAL A 81 -2.78 8.10 13.88
CA VAL A 81 -3.37 9.13 14.75
C VAL A 81 -4.03 10.23 13.91
N ALA A 82 -3.32 10.81 12.93
CA ALA A 82 -3.87 11.86 12.08
C ALA A 82 -5.13 11.40 11.31
N TRP A 83 -5.14 10.17 10.82
CA TRP A 83 -6.28 9.55 10.13
C TRP A 83 -7.47 9.38 11.08
N HIS A 84 -7.25 8.84 12.28
CA HIS A 84 -8.31 8.60 13.28
C HIS A 84 -8.94 9.86 13.85
N TYR A 85 -8.21 10.97 13.87
CA TYR A 85 -8.73 12.30 14.21
C TYR A 85 -9.15 13.13 12.98
N GLU A 86 -9.26 12.50 11.80
CA GLU A 86 -9.73 13.12 10.56
C GLU A 86 -8.94 14.38 10.17
N ARG A 87 -7.67 14.46 10.58
CA ARG A 87 -6.72 15.50 10.16
C ARG A 87 -6.17 15.14 8.78
N LEU A 88 -7.05 15.15 7.77
CA LEU A 88 -6.78 14.58 6.43
C LEU A 88 -5.53 15.16 5.75
N PRO A 89 -5.29 16.49 5.71
CA PRO A 89 -4.06 17.04 5.11
C PRO A 89 -2.79 16.57 5.82
N LEU A 90 -2.81 16.53 7.16
CA LEU A 90 -1.69 16.03 7.95
C LEU A 90 -1.48 14.53 7.69
N SER A 91 -2.56 13.76 7.58
CA SER A 91 -2.47 12.34 7.23
C SER A 91 -1.79 12.13 5.88
N LEU A 92 -2.06 12.98 4.88
CA LEU A 92 -1.43 12.89 3.57
C LEU A 92 0.07 13.23 3.64
N ILE A 93 0.46 14.25 4.40
CA ILE A 93 1.87 14.60 4.62
C ILE A 93 2.63 13.44 5.27
N LEU A 94 2.04 12.81 6.29
CA LEU A 94 2.64 11.66 6.99
C LEU A 94 2.70 10.42 6.10
N MET A 95 1.67 10.18 5.29
CA MET A 95 1.64 9.12 4.27
C MET A 95 2.73 9.34 3.22
N ALA A 96 2.96 10.57 2.77
CA ALA A 96 4.04 10.90 1.85
C ALA A 96 5.42 10.66 2.46
N GLY A 97 5.63 11.05 3.72
CA GLY A 97 6.86 10.74 4.46
C GLY A 97 7.13 9.24 4.58
N LEU A 98 6.08 8.46 4.88
CA LEU A 98 6.13 7.00 4.91
C LEU A 98 6.49 6.41 3.53
N LEU A 99 5.82 6.87 2.47
CA LEU A 99 6.07 6.45 1.09
C LEU A 99 7.53 6.71 0.69
N ILE A 100 8.06 7.89 0.99
CA ILE A 100 9.46 8.24 0.72
C ILE A 100 10.41 7.28 1.44
N CYS A 101 10.17 6.98 2.72
CA CYS A 101 11.00 6.02 3.45
C CYS A 101 11.00 4.65 2.77
N LEU A 102 9.83 4.15 2.38
CA LEU A 102 9.69 2.83 1.75
C LEU A 102 10.29 2.76 0.35
N ILE A 103 10.25 3.86 -0.42
CA ILE A 103 10.95 3.98 -1.69
C ILE A 103 12.46 3.82 -1.47
N TRP A 104 13.04 4.58 -0.54
CA TRP A 104 14.48 4.50 -0.26
C TRP A 104 14.91 3.13 0.29
N ILE A 105 14.10 2.52 1.15
CA ILE A 105 14.36 1.16 1.62
C ILE A 105 14.39 0.18 0.44
N ASN A 106 13.41 0.26 -0.48
CA ASN A 106 13.35 -0.60 -1.66
C ASN A 106 14.51 -0.36 -2.64
N ILE A 107 15.05 0.87 -2.70
CA ILE A 107 16.28 1.17 -3.44
C ILE A 107 17.48 0.45 -2.80
N PHE A 108 17.63 0.53 -1.47
CA PHE A 108 18.76 -0.10 -0.78
C PHE A 108 18.76 -1.63 -0.81
N ILE A 109 17.56 -2.24 -0.85
CA ILE A 109 17.42 -3.71 -0.93
C ILE A 109 17.26 -4.22 -2.37
N ARG A 110 17.41 -3.36 -3.38
CA ARG A 110 17.14 -3.69 -4.79
C ARG A 110 17.92 -4.93 -5.23
N ASP A 111 19.21 -4.97 -4.92
CA ASP A 111 20.12 -6.01 -5.41
C ASP A 111 20.20 -7.25 -4.50
N LEU A 112 19.41 -7.28 -3.42
CA LEU A 112 19.27 -8.47 -2.60
C LEU A 112 18.53 -9.57 -3.40
N PRO A 113 18.80 -10.85 -3.09
CA PRO A 113 18.01 -11.94 -3.63
C PRO A 113 16.55 -11.83 -3.17
N ASP A 114 15.68 -12.45 -3.94
CA ASP A 114 14.27 -12.54 -3.59
C ASP A 114 14.13 -13.39 -2.30
N GLY A 115 13.48 -12.84 -1.29
CA GLY A 115 13.36 -13.44 0.03
C GLY A 115 12.58 -12.55 0.99
N PHE A 116 12.52 -12.90 2.27
CA PHE A 116 11.67 -12.23 3.25
C PHE A 116 11.91 -10.72 3.39
N ILE A 117 13.15 -10.25 3.24
CA ILE A 117 13.49 -8.81 3.29
C ILE A 117 12.78 -8.06 2.15
N LYS A 118 12.92 -8.55 0.91
CA LYS A 118 12.26 -7.95 -0.26
C LYS A 118 10.75 -8.11 -0.22
N ALA A 119 10.27 -9.25 0.29
CA ALA A 119 8.85 -9.49 0.49
C ALA A 119 8.24 -8.48 1.47
N GLY A 120 8.83 -8.31 2.66
CA GLY A 120 8.31 -7.40 3.68
C GLY A 120 8.23 -5.96 3.20
N PHE A 121 9.33 -5.41 2.70
CA PHE A 121 9.34 -4.01 2.25
C PHE A 121 8.68 -3.82 0.88
N GLY A 122 8.60 -4.86 0.06
CA GLY A 122 7.89 -4.83 -1.21
C GLY A 122 6.39 -4.74 -1.01
N VAL A 123 5.80 -5.71 -0.28
CA VAL A 123 4.37 -5.71 0.06
C VAL A 123 3.99 -4.41 0.78
N TYR A 124 4.85 -3.94 1.70
CA TYR A 124 4.59 -2.69 2.41
C TYR A 124 4.57 -1.47 1.47
N LEU A 125 5.55 -1.34 0.58
CA LEU A 125 5.57 -0.25 -0.41
C LEU A 125 4.36 -0.29 -1.33
N GLY A 126 4.02 -1.48 -1.87
CA GLY A 126 2.87 -1.64 -2.76
C GLY A 126 1.55 -1.24 -2.10
N TRP A 127 1.36 -1.62 -0.83
CA TRP A 127 0.19 -1.21 -0.06
C TRP A 127 0.14 0.31 0.16
N ILE A 128 1.27 0.92 0.52
CA ILE A 128 1.35 2.37 0.74
C ILE A 128 1.11 3.18 -0.54
N CYS A 129 1.50 2.67 -1.73
CA CYS A 129 1.10 3.28 -2.99
C CYS A 129 -0.41 3.39 -3.13
N ILE A 130 -1.15 2.30 -2.88
CA ILE A 130 -2.63 2.31 -2.97
C ILE A 130 -3.27 3.12 -1.85
N ALA A 131 -2.75 3.00 -0.63
CA ALA A 131 -3.22 3.79 0.50
C ALA A 131 -3.03 5.29 0.27
N THR A 132 -1.96 5.71 -0.42
CA THR A 132 -1.74 7.11 -0.80
C THR A 132 -2.82 7.60 -1.76
N ILE A 133 -3.18 6.81 -2.78
CA ILE A 133 -4.25 7.17 -3.73
C ILE A 133 -5.60 7.29 -2.99
N ALA A 134 -5.90 6.36 -2.09
CA ALA A 134 -7.11 6.41 -1.27
C ALA A 134 -7.12 7.64 -0.35
N ASN A 135 -6.00 7.96 0.29
CA ASN A 135 -5.85 9.11 1.18
C ASN A 135 -6.04 10.44 0.44
N ILE A 136 -5.47 10.57 -0.76
CA ILE A 136 -5.70 11.72 -1.66
C ILE A 136 -7.18 11.79 -2.04
N THR A 137 -7.79 10.67 -2.43
CA THR A 137 -9.20 10.62 -2.83
C THR A 137 -10.11 11.11 -1.71
N VAL A 138 -9.89 10.63 -0.48
CA VAL A 138 -10.65 11.06 0.71
C VAL A 138 -10.46 12.55 0.99
N LEU A 139 -9.24 13.07 0.89
CA LEU A 139 -8.97 14.50 1.06
C LEU A 139 -9.66 15.37 -0.02
N LEU A 140 -9.71 14.90 -1.27
CA LEU A 140 -10.39 15.63 -2.34
C LEU A 140 -11.90 15.64 -2.10
N VAL A 141 -12.49 14.50 -1.77
CA VAL A 141 -13.92 14.37 -1.45
C VAL A 141 -14.29 15.23 -0.24
N SER A 142 -13.46 15.26 0.82
CA SER A 142 -13.72 16.09 2.00
C SER A 142 -13.72 17.59 1.71
N ASN A 143 -13.02 18.02 0.66
CA ASN A 143 -13.00 19.42 0.21
C ASN A 143 -14.09 19.73 -0.84
N GLY A 144 -15.02 18.79 -1.08
CA GLY A 144 -16.13 18.97 -2.03
C GLY A 144 -15.70 19.00 -3.50
N TRP A 145 -14.53 18.44 -3.82
CA TRP A 145 -13.99 18.44 -5.18
C TRP A 145 -14.85 17.60 -6.13
N GLN A 146 -15.20 18.18 -7.28
CA GLN A 146 -16.19 17.64 -8.22
C GLN A 146 -15.58 16.84 -9.38
N GLY A 147 -14.42 16.21 -9.20
CA GLY A 147 -13.86 15.28 -10.20
C GLY A 147 -13.49 15.90 -11.54
N PHE A 148 -13.25 17.22 -11.63
CA PHE A 148 -13.16 17.97 -12.91
C PHE A 148 -14.42 17.80 -13.81
N GLY A 149 -15.59 17.56 -13.22
CA GLY A 149 -16.82 17.28 -13.95
C GLY A 149 -16.94 15.82 -14.44
N LEU A 150 -15.99 14.95 -14.09
CA LEU A 150 -16.08 13.52 -14.34
C LEU A 150 -17.00 12.83 -13.33
N SER A 151 -17.66 11.77 -13.76
CA SER A 151 -18.44 10.92 -12.85
C SER A 151 -17.53 10.20 -11.83
N ASP A 152 -18.06 9.92 -10.64
CA ASP A 152 -17.36 9.14 -9.61
C ASP A 152 -16.89 7.78 -10.12
N GLN A 153 -17.68 7.16 -11.01
CA GLN A 153 -17.34 5.88 -11.63
C GLN A 153 -16.10 6.02 -12.52
N THR A 154 -16.07 7.04 -13.38
CA THR A 154 -14.91 7.35 -14.22
C THR A 154 -13.69 7.67 -13.36
N TRP A 155 -13.86 8.45 -12.30
CA TRP A 155 -12.78 8.81 -11.39
C TRP A 155 -12.15 7.58 -10.72
N ALA A 156 -12.97 6.66 -10.20
CA ALA A 156 -12.48 5.43 -9.60
C ALA A 156 -11.74 4.54 -10.60
N MET A 157 -12.24 4.41 -11.83
CA MET A 157 -11.53 3.67 -12.88
C MET A 157 -10.17 4.29 -13.20
N ILE A 158 -10.08 5.62 -13.28
CA ILE A 158 -8.80 6.32 -13.47
C ILE A 158 -7.84 6.02 -12.32
N MET A 159 -8.30 6.11 -11.07
CA MET A 159 -7.45 5.83 -9.89
C MET A 159 -6.92 4.39 -9.88
N ILE A 160 -7.74 3.40 -10.30
CA ILE A 160 -7.30 2.01 -10.45
C ILE A 160 -6.21 1.88 -11.51
N VAL A 161 -6.41 2.47 -12.69
CA VAL A 161 -5.43 2.43 -13.78
C VAL A 161 -4.12 3.12 -13.37
N VAL A 162 -4.21 4.29 -12.73
CA VAL A 162 -3.05 5.02 -12.19
C VAL A 162 -2.30 4.15 -11.17
N GLY A 163 -3.02 3.51 -10.24
CA GLY A 163 -2.42 2.59 -9.27
C GLY A 163 -1.68 1.42 -9.94
N ALA A 164 -2.29 0.81 -10.96
CA ALA A 164 -1.69 -0.30 -11.70
C ALA A 164 -0.43 0.12 -12.46
N VAL A 165 -0.45 1.30 -13.10
CA VAL A 165 0.70 1.85 -13.83
C VAL A 165 1.85 2.18 -12.88
N ILE A 166 1.58 2.93 -11.80
CA ILE A 166 2.59 3.31 -10.81
C ILE A 166 3.28 2.05 -10.27
N VAL A 167 2.51 1.06 -9.82
CA VAL A 167 3.06 -0.15 -9.21
C VAL A 167 3.82 -1.00 -10.21
N SER A 168 3.32 -1.13 -11.44
CA SER A 168 4.04 -1.84 -12.50
C SER A 168 5.41 -1.18 -12.72
N LEU A 169 5.48 0.14 -12.83
CA LEU A 169 6.74 0.88 -12.95
C LEU A 169 7.63 0.70 -11.71
N THR A 170 7.06 0.71 -10.51
CA THR A 170 7.83 0.49 -9.27
C THR A 170 8.42 -0.91 -9.20
N ILE A 171 7.68 -1.96 -9.60
CA ILE A 171 8.19 -3.34 -9.67
C ILE A 171 9.43 -3.39 -10.56
N TRP A 172 9.36 -2.80 -11.77
CA TRP A 172 10.48 -2.77 -12.71
C TRP A 172 11.67 -1.96 -12.18
N ARG A 173 11.42 -0.78 -11.60
CA ARG A 173 12.48 0.13 -11.11
C ARG A 173 13.19 -0.41 -9.88
N MET A 174 12.44 -0.97 -8.93
CA MET A 174 12.97 -1.51 -7.67
C MET A 174 13.42 -2.97 -7.80
N SER A 175 13.22 -3.58 -8.98
CA SER A 175 13.45 -5.00 -9.22
C SER A 175 12.84 -5.86 -8.10
N ASN A 176 11.65 -5.50 -7.61
CA ASN A 176 11.01 -6.13 -6.45
C ASN A 176 9.58 -6.55 -6.80
N PRO A 177 9.37 -7.82 -7.20
CA PRO A 177 8.06 -8.29 -7.65
C PRO A 177 7.02 -8.38 -6.52
N PHE A 178 7.46 -8.48 -5.25
CA PHE A 178 6.55 -8.56 -4.10
C PHE A 178 5.69 -7.30 -3.92
N ILE A 179 6.09 -6.17 -4.50
CA ILE A 179 5.30 -4.93 -4.52
C ILE A 179 3.92 -5.16 -5.17
N GLY A 180 3.86 -5.97 -6.23
CA GLY A 180 2.61 -6.25 -6.94
C GLY A 180 1.59 -7.02 -6.11
N LEU A 181 2.02 -7.84 -5.15
CA LEU A 181 1.12 -8.68 -4.35
C LEU A 181 0.13 -7.84 -3.55
N ALA A 182 0.59 -6.74 -2.95
CA ALA A 182 -0.27 -5.85 -2.18
C ALA A 182 -1.32 -5.13 -3.04
N VAL A 183 -1.00 -4.89 -4.31
CA VAL A 183 -1.88 -4.17 -5.23
C VAL A 183 -2.92 -5.09 -5.86
N VAL A 184 -2.52 -6.32 -6.20
CA VAL A 184 -3.49 -7.37 -6.57
C VAL A 184 -4.47 -7.61 -5.41
N TRP A 185 -3.98 -7.65 -4.17
CA TRP A 185 -4.82 -7.74 -2.98
C TRP A 185 -5.79 -6.55 -2.86
N ALA A 186 -5.30 -5.32 -3.05
CA ALA A 186 -6.14 -4.13 -2.97
C ALA A 186 -7.23 -4.11 -4.05
N PHE A 187 -6.90 -4.47 -5.29
CA PHE A 187 -7.85 -4.53 -6.40
C PHE A 187 -8.89 -5.65 -6.21
N ALA A 188 -8.50 -6.80 -5.66
CA ALA A 188 -9.47 -7.82 -5.24
C ALA A 188 -10.45 -7.25 -4.19
N GLY A 189 -9.95 -6.43 -3.26
CA GLY A 189 -10.78 -5.68 -2.32
C GLY A 189 -11.80 -4.74 -2.97
N ILE A 190 -11.41 -4.04 -4.03
CA ILE A 190 -12.31 -3.19 -4.83
C ILE A 190 -13.34 -4.06 -5.55
N MET A 191 -12.92 -5.17 -6.16
CA MET A 191 -13.83 -6.11 -6.82
C MET A 191 -14.90 -6.63 -5.87
N ILE A 192 -14.52 -7.04 -4.66
CA ILE A 192 -15.47 -7.52 -3.63
C ILE A 192 -16.48 -6.42 -3.27
N LYS A 193 -16.03 -5.17 -3.13
CA LYS A 193 -16.92 -4.04 -2.79
C LYS A 193 -17.86 -3.69 -3.95
N ARG A 194 -17.43 -3.90 -5.20
CA ARG A 194 -18.09 -3.36 -6.41
C ARG A 194 -18.77 -4.38 -7.33
N GLN A 195 -18.81 -5.65 -6.92
CA GLN A 195 -19.35 -6.74 -7.73
C GLN A 195 -20.85 -6.60 -8.03
N ASP A 196 -21.62 -6.04 -7.10
CA ASP A 196 -23.09 -5.97 -7.20
C ASP A 196 -23.62 -4.60 -7.67
N ASP A 197 -22.84 -3.53 -7.52
CA ASP A 197 -23.29 -2.14 -7.74
C ASP A 197 -22.64 -1.45 -8.96
N HIS A 198 -21.36 -1.74 -9.27
CA HIS A 198 -20.59 -1.04 -10.31
C HIS A 198 -19.75 -1.99 -11.18
N ARG A 199 -20.41 -2.68 -12.12
CA ARG A 199 -19.76 -3.64 -13.03
C ARG A 199 -18.55 -3.09 -13.79
N ALA A 200 -18.59 -1.82 -14.22
CA ALA A 200 -17.47 -1.20 -14.93
C ALA A 200 -16.21 -1.09 -14.05
N ILE A 201 -16.37 -0.74 -12.77
CA ILE A 201 -15.27 -0.65 -11.81
C ILE A 201 -14.73 -2.05 -11.51
N PHE A 202 -15.62 -3.02 -11.31
CA PHE A 202 -15.23 -4.42 -11.14
C PHE A 202 -14.35 -4.92 -12.29
N MET A 203 -14.79 -4.73 -13.55
CA MET A 203 -14.03 -5.17 -14.73
C MET A 203 -12.69 -4.44 -14.85
N THR A 204 -12.65 -3.16 -14.50
CA THR A 204 -11.41 -2.36 -14.52
C THR A 204 -10.43 -2.86 -13.45
N ALA A 205 -10.90 -3.10 -12.23
CA ALA A 205 -10.09 -3.66 -11.14
C ALA A 205 -9.57 -5.06 -11.49
N ALA A 206 -10.40 -5.92 -12.08
CA ALA A 206 -10.00 -7.25 -12.52
C ALA A 206 -8.92 -7.20 -13.62
N ALA A 207 -9.12 -6.38 -14.65
CA ALA A 207 -8.14 -6.21 -15.72
C ALA A 207 -6.81 -5.64 -15.18
N ALA A 208 -6.88 -4.62 -14.32
CA ALA A 208 -5.71 -4.03 -13.69
C ALA A 208 -4.96 -5.04 -12.80
N ALA A 209 -5.68 -5.87 -12.03
CA ALA A 209 -5.09 -6.92 -11.22
C ALA A 209 -4.37 -7.96 -12.08
N VAL A 210 -4.95 -8.38 -13.21
CA VAL A 210 -4.31 -9.30 -14.16
C VAL A 210 -3.03 -8.68 -14.74
N VAL A 211 -3.06 -7.41 -15.15
CA VAL A 211 -1.86 -6.72 -15.67
C VAL A 211 -0.74 -6.69 -14.63
N VAL A 212 -1.05 -6.29 -13.38
CA VAL A 212 -0.05 -6.26 -12.30
C VAL A 212 0.47 -7.67 -11.99
N ALA A 213 -0.40 -8.69 -12.00
CA ALA A 213 -0.02 -10.08 -11.82
C ALA A 213 0.91 -10.60 -12.93
N VAL A 214 0.66 -10.24 -14.19
CA VAL A 214 1.57 -10.58 -15.30
C VAL A 214 2.92 -9.89 -15.11
N VAL A 215 2.93 -8.60 -14.78
CA VAL A 215 4.17 -7.83 -14.57
C VAL A 215 5.01 -8.42 -13.44
N LEU A 216 4.40 -8.74 -12.28
CA LEU A 216 5.14 -9.32 -11.16
C LEU A 216 5.68 -10.72 -11.50
N MET A 217 4.92 -11.54 -12.24
CA MET A 217 5.38 -12.87 -12.68
C MET A 217 6.56 -12.77 -13.64
N LEU A 218 6.49 -11.88 -14.64
CA LEU A 218 7.61 -11.64 -15.56
C LEU A 218 8.86 -11.14 -14.82
N SER A 219 8.69 -10.28 -13.81
CA SER A 219 9.78 -9.80 -12.98
C SER A 219 10.45 -10.92 -12.17
N PHE A 220 9.67 -11.85 -11.59
CA PHE A 220 10.20 -13.06 -10.94
C PHE A 220 10.98 -13.94 -11.91
N PHE A 221 10.45 -14.23 -13.11
CA PHE A 221 11.11 -15.10 -14.08
C PHE A 221 12.42 -14.50 -14.61
N ARG A 222 12.43 -13.19 -14.92
CA ARG A 222 13.64 -12.51 -15.36
C ARG A 222 14.76 -12.61 -14.33
N ARG A 223 14.44 -12.54 -13.04
CA ARG A 223 15.46 -12.65 -11.99
C ARG A 223 16.03 -14.05 -11.85
N ARG A 224 15.22 -15.09 -12.01
CA ARG A 224 15.70 -16.48 -11.95
C ARG A 224 16.57 -16.90 -13.13
N LEU A 225 16.38 -16.28 -14.29
CA LEU A 225 17.14 -16.61 -15.51
C LEU A 225 18.49 -15.87 -15.61
N PHE A 226 18.63 -14.72 -14.96
CA PHE A 226 19.79 -13.83 -15.13
C PHE A 226 20.51 -13.47 -13.80
N GLY A 227 20.08 -14.01 -12.66
CA GLY A 227 20.69 -13.80 -11.35
C GLY A 227 21.13 -15.11 -10.73
#